data_AF-A0A9N8ET29-F1
#
_entry.id   AF-A0A9N8ET29-F1
#
_cell.length_a   1.000
_cell.length_b   1.000
_cell.length_c   1.000
_cell.angle_alpha   90.00
_cell.angle_beta   90.00
_cell.angle_gamma   90.00
#
_symmetry.space_group_name_H-M   'P 1'
#
loop_
_entity.id
_entity.type
_entity.pdbx_description
1 polymer ?
#
loop_
_entity_poly.entity_id
_entity_poly.type
_entity_poly.pdbx_seq_one_letter_code
_entity_poly.pdbx_strand_id
1 'polypeptide(L)'
;MIGGSKNSGASPPLTLESVNATLLGSEHDKSTAGQEDLWNMDLSTLFALETEEPRRAAPARSSSAREPREALKKHMQCQRRPSLPRKLSKSNLSVSFGTREVRVFERILGDNPACQGGGPSLSIGWNYEEKPPVGLDRPVARPRSLSPVRSLSPVRWADAAAGAMNLKNTSRKKSLVMSASKREKMAKNLGYTKEDIQKNVAQVQKVQRQRVRTVKALKQEELKQFCAHKNLAVQTWMAGLTA
;
A
#
# COMPACT_ATOMS: atom_id res chain seq x y z
N MET A 1 46.88 -25.27 26.36
CA MET A 1 45.92 -25.91 27.28
C MET A 1 45.16 -24.84 28.06
N ILE A 2 44.02 -24.37 27.52
CA ILE A 2 42.99 -23.58 28.21
C ILE A 2 41.75 -23.85 27.34
N GLY A 3 40.77 -24.65 27.74
CA GLY A 3 39.86 -24.46 28.88
C GLY A 3 38.46 -24.29 28.27
N GLY A 4 37.82 -25.42 27.94
CA GLY A 4 36.52 -25.45 27.27
C GLY A 4 35.37 -25.08 28.21
N SER A 5 34.46 -24.23 27.75
CA SER A 5 33.20 -23.93 28.43
C SER A 5 32.06 -24.60 27.68
N LYS A 6 31.48 -25.63 28.30
CA LYS A 6 30.29 -26.35 27.84
C LYS A 6 29.07 -25.69 28.47
N ASN A 7 28.30 -24.91 27.71
CA ASN A 7 26.96 -24.50 28.10
C ASN A 7 25.95 -25.51 27.54
N SER A 8 25.61 -26.52 28.34
CA SER A 8 24.47 -27.40 28.09
C SER A 8 23.20 -26.72 28.64
N GLY A 9 22.57 -25.90 27.82
CA GLY A 9 21.22 -25.40 28.08
C GLY A 9 20.22 -26.53 27.94
N ALA A 10 19.70 -27.02 29.07
CA ALA A 10 18.64 -28.00 29.14
C ALA A 10 17.33 -27.39 28.59
N SER A 11 16.81 -27.97 27.51
CA SER A 11 15.45 -27.70 27.05
C SER A 11 14.45 -28.37 28.01
N PRO A 12 13.36 -27.70 28.40
CA PRO A 12 12.31 -28.33 29.19
C PRO A 12 11.55 -29.38 28.35
N PRO A 13 11.11 -30.49 28.96
CA PRO A 13 10.27 -31.48 28.29
C PRO A 13 8.89 -30.87 28.01
N LEU A 14 8.50 -30.86 26.73
CA LEU A 14 7.12 -30.57 26.35
C LEU A 14 6.24 -31.74 26.80
N THR A 15 5.48 -31.54 27.87
CA THR A 15 4.46 -32.48 28.32
C THR A 15 3.33 -32.51 27.30
N LEU A 16 3.19 -33.66 26.64
CA LEU A 16 2.06 -34.07 25.84
C LEU A 16 0.90 -34.44 26.78
N GLU A 17 0.08 -33.45 27.12
CA GLU A 17 -1.31 -33.62 27.55
C GLU A 17 -2.13 -32.79 26.56
N SER A 18 -3.27 -33.19 26.01
CA SER A 18 -4.30 -34.08 26.49
C SER A 18 -5.16 -34.46 25.28
N VAL A 19 -5.55 -35.73 25.26
CA VAL A 19 -6.72 -36.33 24.62
C VAL A 19 -7.84 -35.35 24.27
N ASN A 20 -8.13 -35.22 22.97
CA ASN A 20 -9.47 -34.90 22.50
C ASN A 20 -9.96 -36.09 21.68
N ALA A 21 -10.71 -36.93 22.39
CA ALA A 21 -11.43 -38.06 21.86
C ALA A 21 -12.62 -37.58 21.01
N THR A 22 -12.80 -38.27 19.89
CA THR A 22 -14.09 -38.66 19.32
C THR A 22 -15.09 -37.55 18.96
N LEU A 23 -15.08 -37.20 17.67
CA LEU A 23 -16.35 -37.05 16.95
C LEU A 23 -16.19 -37.63 15.54
N LEU A 24 -16.51 -38.92 15.43
CA LEU A 24 -16.83 -39.61 14.18
C LEU A 24 -18.09 -38.95 13.60
N GLY A 25 -17.87 -37.87 12.84
CA GLY A 25 -18.88 -37.22 12.03
C GLY A 25 -18.96 -37.94 10.68
N SER A 26 -20.01 -38.73 10.54
CA SER A 26 -20.61 -39.25 9.31
C SER A 26 -20.12 -38.59 8.01
N GLU A 27 -19.55 -39.43 7.15
CA GLU A 27 -19.25 -39.16 5.75
C GLU A 27 -20.54 -38.82 5.00
N HIS A 28 -20.87 -37.54 4.93
CA HIS A 28 -21.79 -37.02 3.95
C HIS A 28 -20.96 -36.55 2.75
N ASP A 29 -20.92 -37.40 1.72
CA ASP A 29 -20.57 -37.04 0.35
C ASP A 29 -21.53 -35.98 -0.18
N LYS A 30 -21.35 -34.74 0.26
CA LYS A 30 -21.91 -33.58 -0.42
C LYS A 30 -20.90 -33.17 -1.47
N SER A 31 -21.16 -33.67 -2.68
CA SER A 31 -20.66 -33.10 -3.92
C SER A 31 -20.81 -31.57 -3.88
N THR A 32 -19.77 -30.90 -3.41
CA THR A 32 -19.68 -29.43 -3.29
C THR A 32 -19.01 -28.91 -4.55
N ALA A 33 -19.42 -29.42 -5.71
CA ALA A 33 -18.90 -29.03 -7.01
C ALA A 33 -19.57 -27.75 -7.56
N GLY A 34 -20.21 -26.94 -6.71
CA GLY A 34 -20.99 -25.77 -7.17
C GLY A 34 -21.01 -24.54 -6.27
N GLN A 35 -20.27 -24.51 -5.15
CA GLN A 35 -20.26 -23.35 -4.23
C GLN A 35 -18.92 -22.62 -4.15
N GLU A 36 -17.97 -22.94 -5.02
CA GLU A 36 -16.69 -22.24 -5.13
C GLU A 36 -16.76 -21.13 -6.22
N ASP A 37 -17.67 -21.24 -7.20
CA ASP A 37 -17.72 -20.33 -8.35
C ASP A 37 -18.44 -18.98 -8.10
N LEU A 38 -19.25 -18.88 -7.03
CA LEU A 38 -19.90 -17.61 -6.67
C LEU A 38 -18.95 -16.62 -5.97
N TRP A 39 -17.78 -17.07 -5.51
CA TRP A 39 -16.81 -16.23 -4.80
C TRP A 39 -15.63 -15.78 -5.67
N ASN A 40 -15.59 -16.23 -6.92
CA ASN A 40 -14.72 -15.69 -7.99
C ASN A 40 -15.34 -14.45 -8.66
N MET A 41 -16.29 -13.76 -8.01
CA MET A 41 -16.54 -12.36 -8.36
C MET A 41 -15.23 -11.60 -8.12
N ASP A 42 -14.64 -11.15 -9.21
CA ASP A 42 -13.47 -10.29 -9.20
C ASP A 42 -13.72 -9.16 -8.19
N LEU A 43 -12.85 -9.05 -7.18
CA LEU A 43 -12.90 -7.97 -6.19
C LEU A 43 -12.86 -6.60 -6.87
N SER A 44 -12.37 -6.53 -8.12
CA SER A 44 -12.46 -5.36 -8.97
C SER A 44 -13.91 -4.97 -9.31
N THR A 45 -14.81 -5.93 -9.55
CA THR A 45 -16.24 -5.70 -9.82
C THR A 45 -16.97 -5.20 -8.58
N LEU A 46 -16.60 -5.72 -7.40
CA LEU A 46 -17.17 -5.28 -6.12
C LEU A 46 -16.75 -3.84 -5.78
N PHE A 47 -15.56 -3.41 -6.19
CA PHE A 47 -15.13 -2.02 -6.08
C PHE A 47 -15.73 -1.12 -7.19
N ALA A 48 -15.94 -1.65 -8.40
CA ALA A 48 -16.51 -0.89 -9.52
C ALA A 48 -17.99 -0.54 -9.30
N LEU A 49 -18.76 -1.41 -8.64
CA LEU A 49 -20.19 -1.19 -8.37
C LEU A 49 -20.48 -0.20 -7.24
N GLU A 50 -19.47 0.26 -6.49
CA GLU A 50 -19.67 1.19 -5.37
C GLU A 50 -19.40 2.67 -5.74
N THR A 51 -19.16 2.99 -7.03
CA THR A 51 -18.87 4.36 -7.49
C THR A 51 -19.89 4.98 -8.45
N GLU A 52 -20.96 4.26 -8.82
CA GLU A 52 -22.09 4.86 -9.54
C GLU A 52 -23.06 5.50 -8.53
N GLU A 53 -22.56 6.48 -7.75
CA GLU A 53 -23.45 7.49 -7.18
C GLU A 53 -24.11 8.18 -8.38
N PRO A 54 -25.46 8.16 -8.51
CA PRO A 54 -26.12 8.90 -9.56
C PRO A 54 -25.66 10.35 -9.44
N ARG A 55 -25.04 10.87 -10.50
CA ARG A 55 -24.62 12.27 -10.61
C ARG A 55 -25.82 13.14 -10.32
N ARG A 56 -26.06 13.43 -9.05
CA ARG A 56 -27.04 14.42 -8.62
C ARG A 56 -26.58 15.70 -9.29
N ALA A 57 -27.43 16.19 -10.17
CA ALA A 57 -27.25 17.46 -10.85
C ALA A 57 -26.72 18.45 -9.82
N ALA A 58 -25.54 19.01 -10.08
CA ALA A 58 -24.92 19.98 -9.22
C ALA A 58 -25.98 21.05 -8.89
N PRO A 59 -26.30 21.30 -7.61
CA PRO A 59 -27.28 22.32 -7.29
C PRO A 59 -26.80 23.63 -7.91
N ALA A 60 -27.69 24.26 -8.68
CA ALA A 60 -27.45 25.56 -9.27
C ALA A 60 -26.96 26.50 -8.16
N ARG A 61 -25.75 27.04 -8.34
CA ARG A 61 -25.14 28.02 -7.44
C ARG A 61 -26.10 29.19 -7.29
N SER A 62 -26.83 29.25 -6.18
CA SER A 62 -27.55 30.45 -5.78
C SER A 62 -26.54 31.50 -5.34
N SER A 63 -26.51 32.60 -6.07
CA SER A 63 -25.60 33.73 -5.97
C SER A 63 -26.03 34.74 -4.91
N SER A 64 -26.40 34.29 -3.70
CA SER A 64 -26.97 35.21 -2.69
C SER A 64 -26.69 34.77 -1.25
N ALA A 65 -25.44 34.98 -0.80
CA ALA A 65 -25.12 35.30 0.58
C ALA A 65 -23.65 35.74 0.66
N ARG A 66 -23.41 37.06 0.51
CA ARG A 66 -22.14 37.68 0.90
C ARG A 66 -22.09 37.70 2.42
N GLU A 67 -21.57 36.63 3.00
CA GLU A 67 -21.10 36.63 4.40
C GLU A 67 -19.99 37.69 4.56
N PRO A 68 -20.02 38.51 5.63
CA PRO A 68 -19.07 39.59 5.85
C PRO A 68 -17.68 39.02 6.18
N ARG A 69 -16.79 39.02 5.18
CA ARG A 69 -15.36 38.66 5.25
C ARG A 69 -14.50 39.65 6.06
N GLU A 70 -15.03 40.20 7.15
CA GLU A 70 -14.33 41.22 7.96
C GLU A 70 -13.85 40.75 9.34
N ALA A 71 -14.23 39.55 9.80
CA ALA A 71 -13.82 39.08 11.13
C ALA A 71 -12.52 38.24 11.16
N LEU A 72 -12.03 37.74 10.03
CA LEU A 72 -10.85 36.84 9.98
C LEU A 72 -9.57 37.53 9.45
N LYS A 73 -9.32 38.77 9.86
CA LYS A 73 -8.04 39.47 9.60
C LYS A 73 -7.27 39.88 10.86
N LYS A 74 -7.84 39.72 12.06
CA LYS A 74 -7.23 40.21 13.31
C LYS A 74 -6.44 39.17 14.12
N HIS A 75 -6.36 37.91 13.68
CA HIS A 75 -5.60 36.87 14.40
C HIS A 75 -4.31 36.40 13.70
N MET A 76 -3.87 37.11 12.66
CA MET A 76 -2.56 36.86 12.01
C MET A 76 -1.46 37.83 12.45
N GLN A 77 -1.66 38.53 13.56
CA GLN A 77 -0.79 39.62 14.00
C GLN A 77 -0.23 39.42 15.40
N CYS A 78 0.20 38.20 15.77
CA CYS A 78 1.05 38.03 16.95
C CYS A 78 1.84 36.70 16.96
N GLN A 79 2.45 36.35 15.83
CA GLN A 79 3.70 35.58 15.87
C GLN A 79 4.71 36.35 15.03
N ARG A 80 5.27 37.39 15.65
CA ARG A 80 6.54 37.95 15.21
C ARG A 80 7.51 36.78 15.15
N ARG A 81 7.76 36.26 13.94
CA ARG A 81 8.90 35.37 13.70
C ARG A 81 10.10 36.04 14.37
N PRO A 82 10.82 35.35 15.27
CA PRO A 82 12.06 35.90 15.82
C PRO A 82 12.89 36.36 14.63
N SER A 83 13.24 37.66 14.62
CA SER A 83 14.02 38.27 13.56
C SER A 83 15.30 37.46 13.41
N LEU A 84 15.38 36.69 12.33
CA LEU A 84 16.50 35.79 12.08
C LEU A 84 17.80 36.60 12.06
N PRO A 85 18.87 36.06 12.66
CA PRO A 85 20.11 36.78 12.81
C PRO A 85 20.69 37.22 11.46
N ARG A 86 21.24 38.43 11.55
CA ARG A 86 22.01 39.23 10.59
C ARG A 86 22.76 38.44 9.52
N LYS A 87 22.88 39.11 8.35
CA LYS A 87 23.75 38.79 7.20
C LYS A 87 25.10 38.22 7.66
N LEU A 88 25.18 36.89 7.75
CA LEU A 88 26.44 36.19 7.84
C LEU A 88 27.20 36.52 6.55
N SER A 89 28.46 36.92 6.70
CA SER A 89 29.41 37.06 5.60
C SER A 89 29.35 35.82 4.71
N LYS A 90 29.66 35.96 3.42
CA LYS A 90 29.72 34.85 2.43
C LYS A 90 30.83 33.83 2.73
N SER A 91 30.93 33.33 3.96
CA SER A 91 31.68 32.12 4.27
C SER A 91 30.95 30.97 3.57
N ASN A 92 31.67 30.20 2.79
CA ASN A 92 31.14 29.07 2.03
C ASN A 92 30.37 28.14 2.96
N LEU A 93 29.04 28.21 2.90
CA LEU A 93 28.14 27.27 3.58
C LEU A 93 28.29 25.92 2.87
N SER A 94 29.22 25.09 3.32
CA SER A 94 29.35 23.72 2.84
C SER A 94 28.52 22.80 3.71
N VAL A 95 27.58 22.08 3.09
CA VAL A 95 26.91 20.94 3.71
C VAL A 95 27.74 19.70 3.42
N SER A 96 28.37 19.12 4.43
CA SER A 96 28.92 17.77 4.36
C SER A 96 27.89 16.77 4.89
N PHE A 97 27.90 15.56 4.35
CA PHE A 97 27.09 14.47 4.88
C PHE A 97 28.00 13.54 5.68
N GLY A 98 27.53 13.11 6.85
CA GLY A 98 28.23 12.09 7.62
C GLY A 98 28.22 10.71 6.94
N THR A 99 28.74 9.73 7.65
CA THR A 99 28.73 8.32 7.26
C THR A 99 27.31 7.76 7.15
N ARG A 100 26.99 7.00 6.10
CA ARG A 100 25.71 6.27 5.99
C ARG A 100 25.89 4.79 6.25
N GLU A 101 25.06 4.25 7.11
CA GLU A 101 24.85 2.81 7.27
C GLU A 101 23.86 2.31 6.22
N VAL A 102 24.16 1.17 5.60
CA VAL A 102 23.28 0.52 4.63
C VAL A 102 22.89 -0.85 5.17
N ARG A 103 21.59 -1.07 5.39
CA ARG A 103 21.05 -2.36 5.82
C ARG A 103 20.30 -3.01 4.67
N VAL A 104 20.61 -4.27 4.38
CA VAL A 104 19.91 -5.06 3.37
C VAL A 104 18.99 -6.04 4.07
N PHE A 105 17.69 -5.86 3.88
CA PHE A 105 16.68 -6.72 4.46
C PHE A 105 16.32 -7.85 3.50
N GLU A 106 16.01 -9.01 4.07
CA GLU A 106 15.44 -10.13 3.32
C GLU A 106 14.04 -9.80 2.79
N ARG A 107 13.65 -10.50 1.72
CA ARG A 107 12.28 -10.45 1.20
C ARG A 107 11.57 -11.74 1.55
N ILE A 108 10.39 -11.62 2.14
CA ILE A 108 9.58 -12.76 2.58
C ILE A 108 8.17 -12.70 2.00
N LEU A 109 7.47 -13.85 2.00
CA LEU A 109 6.03 -13.89 1.75
C LEU A 109 5.29 -13.23 2.93
N GLY A 110 4.49 -12.20 2.64
CA GLY A 110 3.76 -11.44 3.65
C GLY A 110 2.27 -11.75 3.71
N ASP A 111 1.49 -10.91 4.38
CA ASP A 111 0.03 -10.97 4.45
C ASP A 111 -0.65 -9.66 4.02
N ASN A 112 0.05 -8.81 3.25
CA ASN A 112 -0.44 -7.48 2.91
C ASN A 112 -1.69 -7.53 1.99
N PRO A 113 -2.87 -7.15 2.49
CA PRO A 113 -4.12 -7.24 1.73
C PRO A 113 -4.30 -6.12 0.72
N ALA A 114 -3.40 -5.13 0.65
CA ALA A 114 -3.37 -4.14 -0.43
C ALA A 114 -2.84 -4.72 -1.76
N CYS A 115 -2.37 -5.98 -1.77
CA CYS A 115 -1.91 -6.65 -2.97
C CYS A 115 -3.08 -6.94 -3.92
N GLN A 116 -3.18 -6.18 -5.01
CA GLN A 116 -4.18 -6.38 -6.06
C GLN A 116 -3.71 -7.37 -7.13
N GLY A 117 -4.65 -8.01 -7.83
CA GLY A 117 -4.36 -8.84 -9.02
C GLY A 117 -3.87 -10.27 -8.74
N GLY A 118 -4.18 -10.85 -7.58
CA GLY A 118 -4.06 -12.30 -7.34
C GLY A 118 -2.65 -12.89 -7.19
N GLY A 119 -1.61 -12.06 -7.13
CA GLY A 119 -0.22 -12.52 -6.90
C GLY A 119 0.17 -12.58 -5.41
N PRO A 120 1.25 -13.32 -5.06
CA PRO A 120 1.71 -13.44 -3.69
C PRO A 120 2.11 -12.07 -3.13
N SER A 121 1.84 -11.85 -1.84
CA SER A 121 2.29 -10.62 -1.20
C SER A 121 3.75 -10.76 -0.78
N LEU A 122 4.52 -9.70 -1.00
CA LEU A 122 5.93 -9.65 -0.65
C LEU A 122 6.14 -8.57 0.39
N SER A 123 6.81 -8.94 1.47
CA SER A 123 7.13 -8.06 2.60
C SER A 123 8.63 -8.04 2.84
N ILE A 124 9.05 -7.07 3.63
CA ILE A 124 10.43 -6.95 4.13
C ILE A 124 10.49 -7.73 5.44
N GLY A 125 11.44 -8.66 5.57
CA GLY A 125 11.66 -9.39 6.82
C GLY A 125 12.41 -8.53 7.84
N TRP A 126 12.47 -9.03 9.08
CA TRP A 126 13.20 -8.35 10.15
C TRP A 126 14.69 -8.67 10.15
N ASN A 127 15.09 -9.75 9.48
CA ASN A 127 16.51 -10.08 9.30
C ASN A 127 17.16 -9.10 8.33
N TYR A 128 18.31 -8.57 8.72
CA TYR A 128 19.10 -7.68 7.88
C TYR A 128 20.58 -8.00 7.94
N GLU A 129 21.26 -7.75 6.82
CA GLU A 129 22.70 -7.75 6.72
C GLU A 129 23.18 -6.29 6.74
N GLU A 130 24.00 -5.96 7.73
CA GLU A 130 24.63 -4.65 7.82
C GLU A 130 25.82 -4.58 6.86
N LYS A 131 25.79 -3.63 5.94
CA LYS A 131 26.89 -3.38 5.02
C LYS A 131 27.86 -2.36 5.62
N PRO A 132 29.15 -2.43 5.26
CA PRO A 132 30.14 -1.47 5.72
C PRO A 132 29.69 -0.02 5.44
N PRO A 133 29.98 0.90 6.38
CA PRO A 133 29.62 2.29 6.25
C PRO A 133 30.15 2.89 4.94
N VAL A 134 29.29 3.56 4.19
CA VAL A 134 29.67 4.23 2.94
C VAL A 134 29.84 5.72 3.22
N GLY A 135 31.09 6.19 3.12
CA GLY A 135 31.41 7.62 3.18
C GLY A 135 30.90 8.33 1.92
N LEU A 136 30.11 9.39 2.10
CA LEU A 136 29.53 10.16 1.00
C LEU A 136 30.44 11.24 0.44
N ASP A 137 31.54 11.51 1.12
CA ASP A 137 32.48 12.56 0.73
C ASP A 137 33.28 12.20 -0.52
N ARG A 138 33.27 10.92 -0.93
CA ARG A 138 33.81 10.58 -2.23
C ARG A 138 32.80 11.03 -3.28
N PRO A 139 33.11 12.04 -4.13
CA PRO A 139 32.25 12.36 -5.24
C PRO A 139 32.09 11.08 -6.04
N VAL A 140 30.86 10.57 -6.12
CA VAL A 140 30.53 9.44 -6.98
C VAL A 140 31.04 9.87 -8.33
N ALA A 141 32.14 9.28 -8.80
CA ALA A 141 32.71 9.57 -10.08
C ALA A 141 31.55 9.37 -11.03
N ARG A 142 30.95 10.48 -11.50
CA ARG A 142 29.83 10.40 -12.42
C ARG A 142 30.33 9.46 -13.50
N PRO A 143 29.67 8.32 -13.77
CA PRO A 143 30.11 7.42 -14.83
C PRO A 143 30.35 8.34 -16.01
N ARG A 144 31.64 8.46 -16.41
CA ARG A 144 32.12 9.53 -17.30
C ARG A 144 31.06 9.66 -18.35
N SER A 145 30.40 10.82 -18.39
CA SER A 145 29.21 11.05 -19.21
C SER A 145 29.38 10.27 -20.48
N LEU A 146 28.46 9.32 -20.74
CA LEU A 146 28.40 8.60 -22.01
C LEU A 146 28.87 9.58 -23.07
N SER A 147 30.01 9.26 -23.69
CA SER A 147 30.72 10.14 -24.62
C SER A 147 29.69 10.92 -25.42
N PRO A 148 29.83 12.27 -25.54
CA PRO A 148 28.84 13.11 -26.21
C PRO A 148 28.42 12.35 -27.46
N VAL A 149 27.15 11.92 -27.50
CA VAL A 149 26.60 11.10 -28.58
C VAL A 149 27.06 11.82 -29.82
N ARG A 150 28.04 11.22 -30.53
CA ARG A 150 28.61 11.80 -31.75
C ARG A 150 27.40 12.25 -32.54
N SER A 151 27.30 13.56 -32.75
CA SER A 151 26.23 14.18 -33.50
C SER A 151 25.92 13.28 -34.68
N LEU A 152 24.79 12.58 -34.60
CA LEU A 152 24.33 11.77 -35.71
C LEU A 152 24.25 12.76 -36.87
N SER A 153 25.05 12.50 -37.89
CA SER A 153 25.10 13.33 -39.08
C SER A 153 23.67 13.49 -39.61
N PRO A 154 23.32 14.64 -40.22
CA PRO A 154 21.94 14.94 -40.67
C PRO A 154 21.40 14.06 -41.81
N VAL A 155 21.99 12.90 -42.08
CA VAL A 155 21.76 12.12 -43.30
C VAL A 155 20.98 10.86 -42.95
N ARG A 156 19.73 10.79 -43.45
CA ARG A 156 18.76 9.66 -43.44
C ARG A 156 17.53 9.76 -42.52
N TRP A 157 16.85 10.90 -42.58
CA TRP A 157 15.42 10.99 -42.23
C TRP A 157 14.50 10.71 -43.43
N ALA A 158 15.03 10.65 -44.66
CA ALA A 158 14.22 10.42 -45.87
C ALA A 158 13.74 8.96 -46.04
N ASP A 159 14.49 7.97 -45.57
CA ASP A 159 14.15 6.55 -45.79
C ASP A 159 13.23 5.96 -44.70
N ALA A 160 12.91 6.72 -43.64
CA ALA A 160 12.06 6.25 -42.53
C ALA A 160 10.55 6.48 -42.73
N ALA A 161 10.14 7.10 -43.85
CA ALA A 161 8.74 7.41 -44.12
C ALA A 161 7.91 6.21 -44.62
N ALA A 162 8.53 5.14 -45.12
CA ALA A 162 7.82 4.02 -45.74
C ALA A 162 7.52 2.84 -44.79
N GLY A 163 7.96 2.92 -43.53
CA GLY A 163 7.83 1.84 -42.54
C GLY A 163 7.37 2.36 -41.18
N ALA A 164 6.25 3.10 -41.13
CA ALA A 164 5.61 3.54 -39.90
C ALA A 164 5.00 2.34 -39.13
N MET A 165 5.85 1.42 -38.68
CA MET A 165 5.50 0.38 -37.75
C MET A 165 5.25 1.01 -36.39
N ASN A 166 3.99 1.40 -36.16
CA ASN A 166 3.23 1.28 -34.91
C ASN A 166 4.04 1.29 -33.60
N LEU A 167 4.98 2.24 -33.46
CA LEU A 167 5.61 2.58 -32.20
C LEU A 167 4.61 3.42 -31.40
N LYS A 168 3.50 2.80 -31.01
CA LYS A 168 2.78 3.12 -29.78
C LYS A 168 3.66 2.75 -28.59
N ASN A 169 4.89 3.27 -28.58
CA ASN A 169 5.65 3.64 -27.40
C ASN A 169 4.93 4.84 -26.78
N THR A 170 3.64 4.65 -26.47
CA THR A 170 3.10 5.32 -25.30
C THR A 170 4.04 4.86 -24.20
N SER A 171 4.83 5.79 -23.69
CA SER A 171 5.54 5.63 -22.44
C SER A 171 4.45 5.31 -21.41
N ARG A 172 4.04 4.03 -21.35
CA ARG A 172 3.04 3.52 -20.42
C ARG A 172 3.66 3.89 -19.09
N LYS A 173 3.07 4.88 -18.43
CA LYS A 173 3.46 5.30 -17.09
C LYS A 173 3.61 4.02 -16.32
N LYS A 174 4.86 3.58 -16.09
CA LYS A 174 5.12 2.27 -15.49
C LYS A 174 4.46 2.38 -14.14
N SER A 175 3.39 1.61 -13.93
CA SER A 175 2.71 1.62 -12.65
C SER A 175 3.77 1.40 -11.58
N LEU A 176 3.77 2.26 -10.56
CA LEU A 176 4.62 2.10 -9.38
C LEU A 176 4.33 0.75 -8.70
N VAL A 177 3.15 0.17 -8.97
CA VAL A 177 2.74 -1.14 -8.49
C VAL A 177 3.30 -2.24 -9.39
N MET A 178 3.94 -3.22 -8.77
CA MET A 178 4.44 -4.40 -9.45
C MET A 178 3.31 -5.36 -9.85
N SER A 179 3.33 -5.85 -11.09
CA SER A 179 2.36 -6.85 -11.55
C SER A 179 2.48 -8.15 -10.75
N ALA A 180 1.36 -8.89 -10.66
CA ALA A 180 1.28 -10.17 -9.95
C ALA A 180 2.31 -11.19 -10.47
N SER A 181 2.42 -11.35 -11.80
CA SER A 181 3.39 -12.25 -12.42
C SER A 181 4.84 -11.89 -12.08
N LYS A 182 5.14 -10.59 -11.95
CA LYS A 182 6.47 -10.14 -11.54
C LYS A 182 6.75 -10.47 -10.07
N ARG A 183 5.75 -10.34 -9.19
CA ARG A 183 5.87 -10.75 -7.78
C ARG A 183 6.06 -12.26 -7.64
N GLU A 184 5.30 -13.06 -8.38
CA GLU A 184 5.45 -14.52 -8.42
C GLU A 184 6.86 -14.94 -8.90
N LYS A 185 7.37 -14.31 -9.96
CA LYS A 185 8.74 -14.56 -10.43
C LYS A 185 9.78 -14.23 -9.35
N MET A 186 9.60 -13.13 -8.60
CA MET A 186 10.49 -12.80 -7.50
C MET A 186 10.40 -13.81 -6.36
N ALA A 187 9.20 -14.30 -6.00
CA ALA A 187 9.04 -15.32 -4.98
C ALA A 187 9.76 -16.63 -5.37
N LYS A 188 9.61 -17.08 -6.62
CA LYS A 188 10.32 -18.26 -7.15
C LYS A 188 11.84 -18.09 -7.10
N ASN A 189 12.34 -16.90 -7.45
CA ASN A 189 13.78 -16.59 -7.38
C ASN A 189 14.33 -16.60 -5.95
N LEU A 190 13.48 -16.42 -4.94
CA LEU A 190 13.85 -16.50 -3.53
C LEU A 190 13.79 -17.93 -2.97
N GLY A 191 13.41 -18.92 -3.79
CA GLY A 191 13.32 -20.32 -3.40
C GLY A 191 11.96 -20.77 -2.88
N TYR A 192 10.93 -19.91 -2.92
CA TYR A 192 9.58 -20.32 -2.54
C TYR A 192 8.97 -21.28 -3.56
N THR A 193 8.35 -22.34 -3.06
CA THR A 193 7.68 -23.33 -3.92
C THR A 193 6.37 -22.77 -4.46
N LYS A 194 5.81 -23.44 -5.47
CA LYS A 194 4.50 -23.06 -6.02
C LYS A 194 3.40 -23.24 -4.99
N GLU A 195 3.48 -24.25 -4.13
CA GLU A 195 2.50 -24.51 -3.08
C GLU A 195 2.51 -23.39 -2.03
N ASP A 196 3.69 -22.93 -1.61
CA ASP A 196 3.81 -21.83 -0.64
C ASP A 196 3.24 -20.52 -1.18
N ILE A 197 3.51 -20.23 -2.46
CA ILE A 197 2.95 -19.07 -3.16
C ILE A 197 1.42 -19.17 -3.20
N GLN A 198 0.85 -20.34 -3.51
CA GLN A 198 -0.61 -20.53 -3.56
C GLN A 198 -1.25 -20.39 -2.18
N LYS A 199 -0.65 -20.98 -1.14
CA LYS A 199 -1.10 -20.82 0.26
C LYS A 199 -1.11 -19.33 0.66
N ASN A 200 -0.06 -18.60 0.29
CA ASN A 200 0.04 -17.17 0.56
C ASN A 200 -1.08 -16.37 -0.15
N VAL A 201 -1.29 -16.63 -1.44
CA VAL A 201 -2.37 -15.98 -2.20
C VAL A 201 -3.73 -16.26 -1.57
N ALA A 202 -4.01 -17.50 -1.18
CA ALA A 202 -5.25 -17.88 -0.51
C ALA A 202 -5.43 -17.16 0.83
N GLN A 203 -4.37 -17.02 1.63
CA GLN A 203 -4.39 -16.27 2.89
C GLN A 203 -4.67 -14.79 2.67
N VAL A 204 -4.00 -14.15 1.72
CA VAL A 204 -4.21 -12.73 1.37
C VAL A 204 -5.66 -12.50 0.94
N GLN A 205 -6.21 -13.37 0.10
CA GLN A 205 -7.61 -13.30 -0.32
C GLN A 205 -8.57 -13.47 0.87
N LYS A 206 -8.27 -14.38 1.81
CA LYS A 206 -9.06 -14.56 3.03
C LYS A 206 -9.11 -13.26 3.84
N VAL A 207 -7.97 -12.60 4.05
CA VAL A 207 -7.88 -11.31 4.76
C VAL A 207 -8.63 -10.21 4.01
N GLN A 208 -8.49 -10.14 2.69
CA GLN A 208 -9.25 -9.19 1.85
C GLN A 208 -10.76 -9.37 2.01
N ARG A 209 -11.25 -10.62 1.96
CA ARG A 209 -12.67 -10.94 2.17
C ARG A 209 -13.15 -10.53 3.56
N GLN A 210 -12.37 -10.80 4.60
CA GLN A 210 -12.69 -10.38 5.96
C GLN A 210 -12.80 -8.86 6.07
N ARG A 211 -11.86 -8.11 5.48
CA ARG A 211 -11.89 -6.64 5.47
C ARG A 211 -13.12 -6.08 4.78
N VAL A 212 -13.48 -6.61 3.61
CA VAL A 212 -14.70 -6.19 2.89
C VAL A 212 -15.94 -6.44 3.74
N ARG A 213 -16.02 -7.59 4.42
CA ARG A 213 -17.14 -7.90 5.34
C ARG A 213 -17.21 -6.92 6.51
N THR A 214 -16.09 -6.65 7.17
CA THR A 214 -16.04 -5.70 8.30
C THR A 214 -16.42 -4.29 7.88
N VAL A 215 -15.87 -3.79 6.75
CA VAL A 215 -16.21 -2.46 6.22
C VAL A 215 -17.70 -2.37 5.89
N LYS A 216 -18.28 -3.39 5.27
CA LYS A 216 -19.72 -3.43 4.97
C LYS A 216 -20.56 -3.41 6.25
N ALA A 217 -20.18 -4.19 7.26
CA ALA A 217 -20.88 -4.23 8.55
C ALA A 217 -20.86 -2.87 9.24
N LEU A 218 -19.70 -2.19 9.27
CA LEU A 218 -19.57 -0.85 9.84
C LEU A 218 -20.44 0.18 9.11
N LYS A 219 -20.43 0.19 7.77
CA LYS A 219 -21.31 1.08 6.98
C LYS A 219 -22.79 0.83 7.28
N GLN A 220 -23.20 -0.44 7.43
CA GLN A 220 -24.58 -0.78 7.77
C GLN A 220 -24.96 -0.30 9.18
N GLU A 221 -24.03 -0.37 10.13
CA GLU A 221 -24.22 0.14 11.49
C GLU A 221 -24.33 1.67 11.51
N GLU A 222 -23.46 2.39 10.80
CA GLU A 222 -23.51 3.84 10.64
C GLU A 222 -24.87 4.29 10.05
N LEU A 223 -25.35 3.59 9.01
CA LEU A 223 -26.67 3.86 8.41
C LEU A 223 -27.81 3.63 9.41
N LYS A 224 -27.75 2.56 10.21
CA LYS A 224 -28.76 2.31 11.25
C LYS A 224 -28.76 3.39 12.32
N GLN A 225 -27.59 3.80 12.80
CA GLN A 225 -27.45 4.89 13.78
C GLN A 225 -27.99 6.21 13.24
N PHE A 226 -27.67 6.54 11.97
CA PHE A 226 -28.18 7.73 11.30
C PHE A 226 -29.70 7.71 11.16
N CYS A 227 -30.29 6.58 10.76
CA CYS A 227 -31.74 6.42 10.68
C CYS A 227 -32.41 6.51 12.06
N ALA A 228 -31.81 5.93 13.10
CA ALA A 228 -32.31 6.03 14.47
C ALA A 228 -32.30 7.48 14.99
N HIS A 229 -31.21 8.21 14.74
CA HIS A 229 -31.09 9.62 15.14
C HIS A 229 -32.13 10.51 14.44
N LYS A 230 -32.36 10.29 13.14
CA LYS A 230 -33.40 11.02 12.39
C LYS A 230 -34.81 10.70 12.89
N ASN A 231 -35.10 9.44 13.19
CA ASN A 231 -36.40 9.06 13.73
C ASN A 231 -36.66 9.74 15.08
N LEU A 232 -35.67 9.74 15.98
CA LEU A 232 -35.76 10.42 17.26
C LEU A 232 -36.03 11.93 17.09
N ALA A 233 -35.30 12.59 16.18
CA ALA A 233 -35.51 14.01 15.89
C ALA A 233 -36.94 14.31 15.37
N VAL A 234 -37.50 13.44 14.52
CA VAL A 234 -38.89 13.57 14.06
C VAL A 234 -39.88 13.39 15.21
N GLN A 235 -39.67 12.41 16.09
CA GLN A 235 -40.54 12.18 17.25
C GLN A 235 -40.51 13.37 18.22
N THR A 236 -39.32 13.91 18.53
CA THR A 236 -39.17 15.09 19.38
C THR A 236 -39.86 16.32 18.76
N TRP A 237 -39.71 16.51 17.44
CA TRP A 237 -40.39 17.60 16.74
C TRP A 237 -41.91 17.45 16.79
N MET A 238 -42.45 16.26 16.55
CA MET A 238 -43.89 15.98 16.64
C MET A 238 -44.45 16.20 18.04
N ALA A 239 -43.73 15.79 19.09
CA ALA A 239 -44.15 16.00 20.47
C ALA A 239 -44.21 17.49 20.86
N GLY A 240 -43.32 18.31 20.31
CA GLY A 240 -43.33 19.76 20.52
C GLY A 240 -44.49 20.50 19.84
N LEU A 241 -45.13 19.90 18.83
CA LEU A 241 -46.34 20.47 18.19
C LEU A 241 -47.62 20.17 18.96
N THR A 242 -47.61 19.15 19.82
CA THR A 242 -48.78 18.73 20.61
C THR A 242 -48.88 19.38 21.99
N ALA A 243 -47.82 20.05 22.44
CA ALA A 243 -47.74 20.77 23.71
C ALA A 243 -48.13 22.24 23.53
#